data_AF-A0AAJ1FXS0-F1
#
_entry.id   AF-A0AAJ1FXS0-F1
#
_cell.length_a   1.000
_cell.length_b   1.000
_cell.length_c   1.000
_cell.angle_alpha   90.00
_cell.angle_beta   90.00
_cell.angle_gamma   90.00
#
_symmetry.space_group_name_H-M   'P 1'
#
loop_
_entity.id
_entity.type
_entity.pdbx_description
1 polymer ?
#
loop_
_entity_poly.entity_id
_entity_poly.type
_entity_poly.pdbx_seq_one_letter_code
_entity_poly.pdbx_strand_id
1 'polypeptide(L)'
;MNKNDSEFICKSIFGAEFHNLSKLETEDLQNLNKKISNSIRLNNYNPNLDKNVTQIINFEEPDLLIISKDEIFAIEHFRVDSTKTNKKGSSYKQKYNKDYENEMKQKANKKLEIKDFAIFHEEIKTPFRYKNLYENVINNFEKHYSKIENYYKHINEIIPSENKIIKYFFFIQYDCLLPSFILTTNNTMCNIFPSNDVDFIDYLKSKTKLTGAFFNFIGNTSIPSENRYVKISKENLNNYSVDNILTFDCNKTKIYDYENPQSITAYFENKTK
;
A
#
# COMPACT_ATOMS: atom_id res chain seq x y z
N MET A 1 -5.82 15.53 0.10
CA MET A 1 -6.18 14.10 0.03
C MET A 1 -7.69 13.97 0.08
N ASN A 2 -8.31 13.09 -0.71
CA ASN A 2 -9.77 12.93 -0.65
C ASN A 2 -10.13 12.16 0.63
N LYS A 3 -11.25 12.50 1.28
CA LYS A 3 -11.83 11.76 2.43
C LYS A 3 -11.86 10.23 2.25
N ASN A 4 -11.83 9.79 0.98
CA ASN A 4 -11.77 8.40 0.53
C ASN A 4 -10.47 7.65 0.90
N ASP A 5 -9.30 8.31 0.97
CA ASP A 5 -8.03 7.58 1.20
C ASP A 5 -7.89 7.14 2.66
N SER A 6 -8.19 7.99 3.66
CA SER A 6 -8.18 7.58 5.07
C SER A 6 -9.26 6.55 5.39
N GLU A 7 -10.42 6.62 4.73
CA GLU A 7 -11.45 5.58 4.86
C GLU A 7 -10.97 4.24 4.30
N PHE A 8 -10.32 4.26 3.14
CA PHE A 8 -9.70 3.10 2.52
C PHE A 8 -8.61 2.49 3.42
N ILE A 9 -7.70 3.30 3.97
CA ILE A 9 -6.65 2.84 4.90
C ILE A 9 -7.28 2.12 6.08
N CYS A 10 -8.25 2.75 6.76
CA CYS A 10 -8.89 2.12 7.90
C CYS A 10 -9.63 0.82 7.55
N LYS A 11 -10.32 0.76 6.40
CA LYS A 11 -10.98 -0.49 5.96
C LYS A 11 -9.96 -1.58 5.61
N SER A 12 -8.80 -1.19 5.10
CA SER A 12 -7.75 -2.12 4.71
C SER A 12 -6.93 -2.63 5.89
N ILE A 13 -6.88 -1.87 7.00
CA ILE A 13 -6.21 -2.29 8.24
C ILE A 13 -7.18 -2.98 9.19
N PHE A 14 -8.40 -2.46 9.39
CA PHE A 14 -9.31 -2.94 10.43
C PHE A 14 -10.34 -3.91 9.87
N GLY A 15 -10.32 -5.15 10.37
CA GLY A 15 -11.16 -6.24 9.89
C GLY A 15 -10.59 -7.01 8.70
N ALA A 16 -9.39 -6.66 8.25
CA ALA A 16 -8.65 -7.41 7.26
C ALA A 16 -7.86 -8.56 7.90
N GLU A 17 -7.73 -9.67 7.19
CA GLU A 17 -6.80 -10.74 7.55
C GLU A 17 -5.38 -10.34 7.14
N PHE A 18 -4.42 -10.59 8.03
CA PHE A 18 -3.00 -10.32 7.84
C PHE A 18 -2.19 -11.61 7.91
N HIS A 19 -1.31 -11.78 6.93
CA HIS A 19 -0.23 -12.76 6.99
C HIS A 19 0.90 -12.17 7.83
N ASN A 20 1.16 -12.75 8.99
CA ASN A 20 2.19 -12.32 9.92
C ASN A 20 3.33 -13.33 9.95
N LEU A 21 4.55 -12.87 10.18
CA LEU A 21 5.72 -13.74 10.30
C LEU A 21 6.03 -14.13 11.72
N SER A 22 5.67 -13.28 12.67
CA SER A 22 6.00 -13.51 14.07
C SER A 22 4.77 -13.49 14.98
N LYS A 23 4.92 -14.18 16.12
CA LYS A 23 3.94 -14.10 17.20
C LYS A 23 3.81 -12.66 17.73
N LEU A 24 4.93 -11.92 17.79
CA LEU A 24 4.94 -10.52 18.21
C LEU A 24 4.09 -9.63 17.30
N GLU A 25 4.09 -9.88 15.99
CA GLU A 25 3.24 -9.16 15.03
C GLU A 25 1.77 -9.46 15.20
N THR A 26 1.45 -10.74 15.44
CA THR A 26 0.09 -11.19 15.68
C THR A 26 -0.48 -10.54 16.95
N GLU A 27 0.29 -10.53 18.03
CA GLU A 27 -0.09 -9.90 19.30
C GLU A 27 -0.24 -8.38 19.16
N ASP A 28 0.67 -7.72 18.44
CA ASP A 28 0.65 -6.28 18.24
C ASP A 28 -0.58 -5.83 17.41
N LEU A 29 -0.92 -6.57 16.35
CA LEU A 29 -2.16 -6.35 15.58
C LEU A 29 -3.42 -6.59 16.40
N GLN A 30 -3.47 -7.66 17.20
CA GLN A 30 -4.62 -7.93 18.06
C GLN A 30 -4.85 -6.77 19.06
N ASN A 31 -3.77 -6.25 19.64
CA ASN A 31 -3.83 -5.08 20.52
C ASN A 31 -4.31 -3.83 19.79
N LEU A 32 -3.82 -3.59 18.56
CA LEU A 32 -4.26 -2.47 17.72
C LEU A 32 -5.76 -2.57 17.39
N ASN A 33 -6.21 -3.74 16.92
CA ASN A 33 -7.61 -3.99 16.59
C ASN A 33 -8.55 -3.78 17.79
N LYS A 34 -8.15 -4.24 18.98
CA LYS A 34 -8.92 -4.05 20.22
C LYS A 34 -9.07 -2.58 20.60
N LYS A 35 -8.05 -1.74 20.37
CA LYS A 35 -8.14 -0.29 20.65
C LYS A 35 -9.10 0.43 19.70
N ILE A 36 -9.31 -0.14 18.53
CA ILE A 36 -10.03 0.51 17.42
C ILE A 36 -11.48 0.05 17.33
N SER A 37 -11.82 -1.12 17.87
CA SER A 37 -13.20 -1.61 17.90
C SER A 37 -14.18 -0.65 18.59
N ASN A 38 -13.68 0.18 19.52
CA ASN A 38 -14.47 1.19 20.25
C ASN A 38 -14.15 2.63 19.82
N SER A 39 -13.66 2.81 18.58
CA SER A 39 -13.25 4.13 18.09
C SER A 39 -14.39 4.95 17.48
N ILE A 40 -14.25 6.27 17.52
CA ILE A 40 -15.13 7.22 16.84
C ILE A 40 -14.34 7.93 15.75
N ARG A 41 -14.90 7.97 14.54
CA ARG A 41 -14.34 8.72 13.41
C ARG A 41 -14.79 10.17 13.46
N LEU A 42 -13.84 11.09 13.36
CA LEU A 42 -14.08 12.54 13.39
C LEU A 42 -13.34 13.22 12.25
N ASN A 43 -13.83 14.38 11.83
CA ASN A 43 -13.11 15.20 10.83
C ASN A 43 -11.91 15.92 11.45
N ASN A 44 -11.99 16.29 12.73
CA ASN A 44 -10.96 17.01 13.49
C ASN A 44 -10.84 16.41 14.89
N TYR A 45 -9.68 16.60 15.54
CA TYR A 45 -9.47 16.22 16.93
C TYR A 45 -10.47 16.92 17.85
N ASN A 46 -11.11 16.16 18.76
CA ASN A 46 -12.01 16.69 19.77
C ASN A 46 -11.40 16.52 21.18
N PRO A 47 -10.92 17.60 21.82
CA PRO A 47 -10.33 17.53 23.16
C PRO A 47 -11.35 17.25 24.27
N ASN A 48 -12.65 17.45 24.01
CA ASN A 48 -13.73 17.26 24.98
C ASN A 48 -14.29 15.83 24.98
N LEU A 49 -13.83 14.96 24.07
CA LEU A 49 -14.22 13.57 24.07
C LEU A 49 -13.62 12.85 25.29
N ASP A 50 -14.33 11.86 25.82
CA ASP A 50 -13.79 10.99 26.87
C ASP A 50 -12.44 10.41 26.40
N LYS A 51 -11.41 10.55 27.24
CA LYS A 51 -10.04 10.09 26.97
C LYS A 51 -9.96 8.58 26.74
N ASN A 52 -10.94 7.81 27.22
CA ASN A 52 -11.03 6.37 27.00
C ASN A 52 -11.57 6.01 25.60
N VAL A 53 -12.11 6.98 24.86
CA VAL A 53 -12.61 6.78 23.50
C VAL A 53 -11.50 7.08 22.50
N THR A 54 -11.18 6.08 21.68
CA THR A 54 -10.20 6.23 20.60
C THR A 54 -10.79 7.08 19.48
N GLN A 55 -10.07 8.09 19.02
CA GLN A 55 -10.48 8.93 17.87
C GLN A 55 -9.72 8.51 16.62
N ILE A 56 -10.40 8.36 15.50
CA ILE A 56 -9.79 8.23 14.18
C ILE A 56 -10.02 9.55 13.45
N ILE A 57 -8.96 10.23 13.07
CA ILE A 57 -9.04 11.50 12.34
C ILE A 57 -8.25 11.43 11.04
N ASN A 58 -8.85 11.98 10.00
CA ASN A 58 -8.14 12.26 8.76
C ASN A 58 -7.18 13.43 9.02
N PHE A 59 -5.98 13.35 8.48
CA PHE A 59 -4.96 14.35 8.74
C PHE A 59 -4.15 14.59 7.46
N GLU A 60 -3.53 15.76 7.34
CA GLU A 60 -2.85 16.12 6.09
C GLU A 60 -1.43 15.54 6.01
N GLU A 61 -0.71 15.52 7.13
CA GLU A 61 0.66 15.00 7.21
C GLU A 61 0.96 14.54 8.66
N PRO A 62 0.81 13.25 8.99
CA PRO A 62 0.57 12.12 8.09
C PRO A 62 -0.91 11.94 7.71
N ASP A 63 -1.21 11.05 6.79
CA ASP A 63 -2.54 10.84 6.20
C ASP A 63 -3.68 10.44 7.17
N LEU A 64 -3.34 9.78 8.29
CA LEU A 64 -4.31 9.30 9.27
C LEU A 64 -3.72 9.29 10.69
N LEU A 65 -4.50 9.75 11.67
CA LEU A 65 -4.16 9.63 13.08
C LEU A 65 -5.21 8.81 13.84
N ILE A 66 -4.73 7.91 14.70
CA ILE A 66 -5.55 7.16 15.65
C ILE A 66 -5.09 7.55 17.05
N ILE A 67 -5.94 8.25 17.77
CA ILE A 67 -5.60 8.91 19.03
C ILE A 67 -6.30 8.17 20.15
N SER A 68 -5.51 7.55 21.02
CA SER A 68 -5.97 6.95 22.25
C SER A 68 -5.51 7.78 23.46
N LYS A 69 -5.80 7.32 24.67
CA LYS A 69 -5.42 7.97 25.92
C LYS A 69 -3.91 8.24 25.99
N ASP A 70 -3.11 7.20 25.75
CA ASP A 70 -1.66 7.21 26.01
C ASP A 70 -0.82 7.11 24.73
N GLU A 71 -1.45 6.86 23.57
CA GLU A 71 -0.75 6.66 22.30
C GLU A 71 -1.43 7.36 21.14
N ILE A 72 -0.62 7.82 20.18
CA ILE A 72 -1.05 8.30 18.86
C ILE A 72 -0.42 7.39 17.81
N PHE A 73 -1.24 6.77 16.97
CA PHE A 73 -0.78 6.02 15.80
C PHE A 73 -0.85 6.96 14.60
N ALA A 74 0.32 7.30 14.08
CA ALA A 74 0.50 8.16 12.93
C ALA A 74 0.76 7.30 11.69
N ILE A 75 -0.20 7.26 10.77
CA ILE A 75 -0.16 6.37 9.60
C ILE A 75 -0.04 7.22 8.33
N GLU A 76 1.08 7.07 7.62
CA GLU A 76 1.29 7.66 6.29
C GLU A 76 1.02 6.62 5.21
N HIS A 77 0.30 6.99 4.17
CA HIS A 77 -0.02 6.13 3.03
C HIS A 77 0.73 6.55 1.77
N PHE A 78 1.22 5.56 1.04
CA PHE A 78 1.68 5.78 -0.33
C PHE A 78 1.48 4.53 -1.19
N ARG A 79 1.39 4.78 -2.50
CA ARG A 79 1.16 3.75 -3.52
C ARG A 79 2.41 3.51 -4.34
N VAL A 80 2.67 2.24 -4.67
CA VAL A 80 3.82 1.80 -5.45
C VAL A 80 3.39 0.79 -6.51
N ASP A 81 4.08 0.78 -7.66
CA ASP A 81 3.90 -0.24 -8.69
C ASP A 81 5.24 -0.73 -9.23
N SER A 82 5.20 -1.77 -10.07
CA SER A 82 6.38 -2.43 -10.64
C SER A 82 6.81 -1.87 -12.00
N THR A 83 6.35 -0.67 -12.36
CA THR A 83 6.75 -0.01 -13.61
C THR A 83 7.79 1.07 -13.36
N LYS A 84 8.48 1.49 -14.42
CA LYS A 84 9.45 2.59 -14.29
C LYS A 84 8.73 3.87 -13.86
N THR A 85 9.19 4.48 -12.78
CA THR A 85 8.70 5.77 -12.31
C THR A 85 9.64 6.89 -12.74
N ASN A 86 9.08 8.03 -13.14
CA ASN A 86 9.83 9.26 -13.36
C ASN A 86 9.15 10.42 -12.60
N LYS A 87 9.59 11.67 -12.83
CA LYS A 87 8.98 12.85 -12.20
C LYS A 87 7.48 13.01 -12.49
N LYS A 88 6.96 12.36 -13.54
CA LYS A 88 5.53 12.34 -13.93
C LYS A 88 4.78 11.12 -13.37
N GLY A 89 5.41 10.33 -12.51
CA GLY A 89 4.84 9.15 -11.88
C GLY A 89 5.09 7.85 -12.65
N SER A 90 4.20 6.89 -12.43
CA SER A 90 4.21 5.55 -13.03
C SER A 90 4.10 5.59 -14.56
N SER A 91 4.96 4.84 -15.25
CA SER A 91 4.87 4.70 -16.71
C SER A 91 3.58 4.01 -17.13
N TYR A 92 3.09 3.03 -16.36
CA TYR A 92 1.81 2.38 -16.65
C TYR A 92 0.66 3.37 -16.56
N LYS A 93 0.53 4.12 -15.46
CA LYS A 93 -0.57 5.10 -15.29
C LYS A 93 -0.53 6.19 -16.35
N GLN A 94 0.66 6.66 -16.73
CA GLN A 94 0.82 7.63 -17.81
C GLN A 94 0.27 7.11 -19.14
N LYS A 95 0.60 5.86 -19.51
CA LYS A 95 0.09 5.26 -20.75
C LYS A 95 -1.39 4.91 -20.65
N TYR A 96 -1.82 4.30 -19.56
CA TYR A 96 -3.23 3.98 -19.33
C TYR A 96 -4.11 5.23 -19.42
N ASN A 97 -3.77 6.32 -18.74
CA ASN A 97 -4.58 7.54 -18.80
C ASN A 97 -4.58 8.17 -20.20
N LYS A 98 -3.44 8.11 -20.91
CA LYS A 98 -3.38 8.62 -22.28
C LYS A 98 -4.22 7.76 -23.24
N ASP A 99 -3.93 6.47 -23.29
CA ASP A 99 -4.43 5.57 -24.32
C ASP A 99 -5.88 5.16 -24.01
N TYR A 100 -6.20 4.84 -22.75
CA TYR A 100 -7.53 4.39 -22.33
C TYR A 100 -8.48 5.56 -21.99
N GLU A 101 -8.10 6.43 -21.05
CA GLU A 101 -9.07 7.43 -20.57
C GLU A 101 -9.39 8.50 -21.60
N ASN A 102 -8.39 8.91 -22.40
CA ASN A 102 -8.58 9.99 -23.36
C ASN A 102 -8.86 9.45 -24.77
N GLU A 103 -7.93 8.67 -25.34
CA GLU A 103 -8.03 8.29 -26.75
C GLU A 103 -9.14 7.27 -27.02
N MET A 104 -9.24 6.19 -26.23
CA MET A 104 -10.31 5.19 -26.41
C MET A 104 -11.70 5.77 -26.16
N LYS A 105 -11.92 6.56 -25.09
CA LYS A 105 -13.23 7.18 -24.85
C LYS A 105 -13.65 8.12 -25.98
N GLN A 106 -12.74 8.92 -26.51
CA GLN A 106 -13.03 9.80 -27.65
C GLN A 106 -13.37 8.98 -28.91
N LYS A 107 -12.60 7.94 -29.22
CA LYS A 107 -12.89 7.03 -30.34
C LYS A 107 -14.24 6.32 -30.15
N ALA A 108 -14.58 5.94 -28.92
CA ALA A 108 -15.84 5.29 -28.58
C ALA A 108 -17.03 6.19 -28.81
N ASN A 109 -16.99 7.42 -28.29
CA ASN A 109 -18.07 8.39 -28.46
C ASN A 109 -18.39 8.62 -29.95
N LYS A 110 -17.36 8.78 -30.81
CA LYS A 110 -17.55 8.91 -32.25
C LYS A 110 -18.21 7.69 -32.90
N LYS A 111 -17.86 6.47 -32.46
CA LYS A 111 -18.51 5.25 -32.99
C LYS A 111 -19.96 5.12 -32.50
N LEU A 112 -20.25 5.55 -31.27
CA LEU A 112 -21.58 5.46 -30.65
C LEU A 112 -22.59 6.46 -31.23
N GLU A 113 -22.14 7.48 -31.97
CA GLU A 113 -23.03 8.36 -32.76
C GLU A 113 -23.76 7.58 -33.88
N ILE A 114 -23.11 6.53 -34.40
CA ILE A 114 -23.57 5.79 -35.60
C ILE A 114 -24.01 4.36 -35.23
N LYS A 115 -23.40 3.76 -34.22
CA LYS A 115 -23.65 2.37 -33.78
C LYS A 115 -24.14 2.36 -32.33
N ASP A 116 -24.91 1.34 -31.96
CA ASP A 116 -25.42 1.23 -30.58
C ASP A 116 -24.35 0.75 -29.59
N PHE A 117 -23.28 0.10 -30.11
CA PHE A 117 -22.14 -0.33 -29.32
C PHE A 117 -20.80 -0.07 -30.04
N ALA A 118 -19.74 0.01 -29.24
CA ALA A 118 -18.37 0.10 -29.71
C ALA A 118 -17.43 -0.76 -28.84
N ILE A 119 -16.67 -1.63 -29.51
CA ILE A 119 -15.63 -2.45 -28.88
C ILE A 119 -14.27 -1.93 -29.33
N PHE A 120 -13.34 -1.81 -28.38
CA PHE A 120 -11.95 -1.44 -28.62
C PHE A 120 -11.02 -2.38 -27.91
N HIS A 121 -9.91 -2.68 -28.58
CA HIS A 121 -8.83 -3.49 -28.06
C HIS A 121 -7.54 -2.65 -28.18
N GLU A 122 -6.82 -2.49 -27.09
CA GLU A 122 -5.55 -1.78 -27.03
C GLU A 122 -4.55 -2.58 -26.18
N GLU A 123 -3.27 -2.47 -26.53
CA GLU A 123 -2.17 -3.09 -25.80
C GLU A 123 -1.32 -2.02 -25.09
N ILE A 124 -1.25 -2.07 -23.76
CA ILE A 124 -0.35 -1.24 -22.99
C ILE A 124 1.00 -1.95 -22.87
N LYS A 125 1.97 -1.48 -23.66
CA LYS A 125 3.35 -2.00 -23.68
C LYS A 125 4.17 -1.36 -22.57
N THR A 126 4.05 -1.86 -21.33
CA THR A 126 4.89 -1.43 -20.21
C THR A 126 5.38 -2.67 -19.46
N PRO A 127 6.71 -2.86 -19.30
CA PRO A 127 7.23 -4.00 -18.56
C PRO A 127 7.01 -3.80 -17.05
N PHE A 128 6.49 -4.84 -16.40
CA PHE A 128 6.33 -4.91 -14.95
C PHE A 128 7.49 -5.73 -14.39
N ARG A 129 8.39 -5.07 -13.65
CA ARG A 129 9.64 -5.69 -13.19
C ARG A 129 9.83 -5.53 -11.69
N TYR A 130 10.32 -6.59 -11.05
CA TYR A 130 10.61 -6.59 -9.61
C TYR A 130 11.60 -5.48 -9.25
N LYS A 131 12.65 -5.31 -10.07
CA LYS A 131 13.65 -4.26 -9.84
C LYS A 131 13.03 -2.87 -9.74
N ASN A 132 12.11 -2.53 -10.64
CA ASN A 132 11.41 -1.24 -10.60
C ASN A 132 10.55 -1.13 -9.35
N LEU A 133 9.87 -2.22 -8.96
CA LEU A 133 9.05 -2.24 -7.74
C LEU A 133 9.91 -1.96 -6.51
N TYR A 134 11.04 -2.66 -6.38
CA TYR A 134 11.98 -2.49 -5.28
C TYR A 134 12.48 -1.05 -5.20
N GLU A 135 12.97 -0.51 -6.32
CA GLU A 135 13.43 0.89 -6.41
C GLU A 135 12.32 1.88 -6.06
N ASN A 136 11.09 1.67 -6.55
CA ASN A 136 9.94 2.51 -6.25
C ASN A 136 9.56 2.46 -4.77
N VAL A 137 9.60 1.28 -4.14
CA VAL A 137 9.36 1.11 -2.72
C VAL A 137 10.41 1.85 -1.91
N ILE A 138 11.70 1.62 -2.16
CA ILE A 138 12.79 2.31 -1.44
C ILE A 138 12.67 3.83 -1.58
N ASN A 139 12.48 4.33 -2.80
CA ASN A 139 12.40 5.77 -3.06
C ASN A 139 11.21 6.43 -2.34
N ASN A 140 10.02 5.82 -2.38
CA ASN A 140 8.87 6.35 -1.66
C ASN A 140 9.07 6.22 -0.14
N PHE A 141 9.57 5.08 0.32
CA PHE A 141 9.82 4.85 1.74
C PHE A 141 10.78 5.90 2.30
N GLU A 142 11.91 6.17 1.67
CA GLU A 142 12.87 7.19 2.13
C GLU A 142 12.27 8.60 2.11
N LYS A 143 11.53 8.93 1.03
CA LYS A 143 10.84 10.21 0.92
C LYS A 143 9.90 10.44 2.11
N HIS A 144 9.07 9.47 2.46
CA HIS A 144 8.13 9.60 3.58
C HIS A 144 8.85 9.45 4.95
N TYR A 145 9.90 8.62 5.05
CA TYR A 145 10.68 8.46 6.28
C TYR A 145 11.37 9.76 6.69
N SER A 146 11.89 10.52 5.71
CA SER A 146 12.51 11.82 5.97
C SER A 146 11.54 12.87 6.55
N LYS A 147 10.22 12.68 6.41
CA LYS A 147 9.19 13.60 6.90
C LYS A 147 8.75 13.35 8.34
N ILE A 148 9.18 12.26 8.99
CA ILE A 148 8.70 11.90 10.33
C ILE A 148 8.85 13.02 11.36
N GLU A 149 9.94 13.78 11.31
CA GLU A 149 10.13 14.93 12.23
C GLU A 149 9.13 16.06 11.98
N ASN A 150 8.71 16.27 10.73
CA ASN A 150 7.68 17.25 10.41
C ASN A 150 6.31 16.76 10.86
N TYR A 151 6.01 15.47 10.66
CA TYR A 151 4.79 14.85 11.20
C TYR A 151 4.68 15.04 12.71
N TYR A 152 5.79 14.83 13.44
CA TYR A 152 5.84 15.09 14.88
C TYR A 152 5.44 16.51 15.25
N LYS A 153 6.00 17.52 14.56
CA LYS A 153 5.68 18.94 14.80
C LYS A 153 4.19 19.22 14.55
N HIS A 154 3.68 18.82 13.39
CA HIS A 154 2.27 19.06 13.03
C HIS A 154 1.29 18.39 14.00
N ILE A 155 1.60 17.16 14.45
CA ILE A 155 0.77 16.47 15.44
C ILE A 155 0.73 17.27 16.75
N ASN A 156 1.88 17.76 17.21
CA ASN A 156 1.99 18.47 18.49
C ASN A 156 1.38 19.88 18.47
N GLU A 157 1.28 20.51 17.30
CA GLU A 157 0.59 21.80 17.14
C GLU A 157 -0.92 21.69 17.36
N ILE A 158 -1.50 20.52 17.07
CA ILE A 158 -2.96 20.31 17.06
C ILE A 158 -3.41 19.46 18.25
N ILE A 159 -2.58 18.50 18.68
CA ILE A 159 -2.91 17.52 19.70
C ILE A 159 -1.91 17.66 20.85
N PRO A 160 -2.38 17.92 22.09
CA PRO A 160 -1.52 17.91 23.26
C PRO A 160 -0.98 16.48 23.48
N SER A 161 0.28 16.28 23.10
CA SER A 161 0.96 14.97 23.03
C SER A 161 2.04 14.80 24.10
N GLU A 162 2.21 15.77 25.01
CA GLU A 162 3.28 15.81 26.02
C GLU A 162 3.38 14.56 26.91
N ASN A 163 2.29 13.80 27.01
CA ASN A 163 2.21 12.53 27.76
C ASN A 163 1.81 11.33 26.89
N LYS A 164 1.92 11.43 25.56
CA LYS A 164 1.53 10.37 24.63
C LYS A 164 2.72 9.87 23.83
N ILE A 165 2.77 8.55 23.63
CA ILE A 165 3.74 7.92 22.74
C ILE A 165 3.21 8.02 21.32
N ILE A 166 3.96 8.66 20.42
CA ILE A 166 3.64 8.70 18.99
C ILE A 166 4.33 7.52 18.30
N LYS A 167 3.54 6.65 17.68
CA LYS A 167 3.99 5.48 16.92
C LYS A 167 3.74 5.73 15.44
N TYR A 168 4.80 5.70 14.64
CA TYR A 168 4.72 5.93 13.21
C TYR A 168 4.60 4.61 12.44
N PHE A 169 3.68 4.58 11.49
CA PHE A 169 3.45 3.45 10.60
C PHE A 169 3.37 3.91 9.16
N PHE A 170 3.86 3.07 8.25
CA PHE A 170 3.59 3.23 6.83
C PHE A 170 2.55 2.23 6.37
N PHE A 171 1.57 2.71 5.60
CA PHE A 171 0.62 1.88 4.88
C PHE A 171 0.99 1.93 3.39
N ILE A 172 1.61 0.85 2.92
CA ILE A 172 2.19 0.75 1.58
C ILE A 172 1.24 -0.07 0.72
N GLN A 173 0.60 0.61 -0.23
CA GLN A 173 -0.34 -0.03 -1.15
C GLN A 173 0.35 -0.40 -2.46
N TYR A 174 0.40 -1.69 -2.75
CA TYR A 174 0.91 -2.22 -4.01
C TYR A 174 -0.19 -2.20 -5.06
N ASP A 175 0.01 -1.38 -6.09
CA ASP A 175 -0.81 -1.27 -7.28
C ASP A 175 -0.17 -2.09 -8.42
N CYS A 176 0.10 -3.36 -8.13
CA CYS A 176 0.79 -4.27 -9.03
C CYS A 176 -0.22 -5.18 -9.74
N LEU A 177 -0.53 -4.85 -10.99
CA LEU A 177 -1.46 -5.66 -11.80
C LEU A 177 -0.97 -7.10 -12.00
N LEU A 178 0.34 -7.24 -12.24
CA LEU A 178 1.03 -8.51 -12.39
C LEU A 178 2.31 -8.46 -11.55
N PRO A 179 2.28 -8.96 -10.31
CA PRO A 179 3.48 -9.02 -9.47
C PRO A 179 4.47 -10.01 -10.07
N SER A 180 5.76 -9.70 -10.01
CA SER A 180 6.80 -10.68 -10.34
C SER A 180 6.66 -11.91 -9.43
N PHE A 181 7.19 -13.05 -9.87
CA PHE A 181 7.06 -14.30 -9.12
C PHE A 181 8.34 -15.13 -9.14
N ILE A 182 8.41 -16.09 -8.21
CA ILE A 182 9.41 -17.16 -8.20
C ILE A 182 8.70 -18.50 -8.39
N LEU A 183 9.46 -19.50 -8.83
CA LEU A 183 8.99 -20.89 -8.89
C LEU A 183 9.53 -21.65 -7.68
N THR A 184 8.63 -22.23 -6.89
CA THR A 184 9.03 -23.12 -5.79
C THR A 184 9.58 -24.44 -6.34
N THR A 185 10.20 -25.25 -5.50
CA THR A 185 10.69 -26.60 -5.85
C THR A 185 9.59 -27.52 -6.41
N ASN A 186 8.32 -27.25 -6.07
CA ASN A 186 7.16 -27.97 -6.56
C ASN A 186 6.52 -27.33 -7.82
N ASN A 187 7.24 -26.43 -8.49
CA ASN A 187 6.75 -25.66 -9.65
C ASN A 187 5.51 -24.80 -9.39
N THR A 188 5.31 -24.38 -8.14
CA THR A 188 4.24 -23.43 -7.78
C THR A 188 4.74 -22.01 -7.97
N MET A 189 3.93 -21.13 -8.57
CA MET A 189 4.23 -19.71 -8.64
C MET A 189 3.95 -19.04 -7.30
N CYS A 190 4.93 -18.31 -6.78
CA CYS A 190 4.79 -17.50 -5.58
C CYS A 190 5.09 -16.04 -5.95
N ASN A 191 4.10 -15.16 -5.77
CA ASN A 191 4.28 -13.73 -6.00
C ASN A 191 5.33 -13.17 -5.05
N ILE A 192 6.21 -12.30 -5.56
CA ILE A 192 7.29 -11.71 -4.78
C ILE A 192 7.15 -10.20 -4.72
N PHE A 193 7.25 -9.69 -3.50
CA PHE A 193 7.22 -8.27 -3.19
C PHE A 193 8.43 -7.91 -2.33
N PRO A 194 8.83 -6.62 -2.27
CA PRO A 194 9.94 -6.20 -1.41
C PRO A 194 9.78 -6.63 0.04
N SER A 195 8.55 -6.72 0.59
CA SER A 195 8.35 -7.24 1.95
C SER A 195 8.79 -8.70 2.16
N ASN A 196 8.99 -9.46 1.09
CA ASN A 196 9.53 -10.82 1.11
C ASN A 196 11.06 -10.85 0.98
N ASP A 197 11.71 -9.74 0.65
CA ASP A 197 13.14 -9.73 0.32
C ASP A 197 13.99 -9.46 1.56
N VAL A 198 14.97 -10.33 1.83
CA VAL A 198 15.90 -10.16 2.96
C VAL A 198 16.64 -8.83 2.90
N ASP A 199 16.98 -8.32 1.71
CA ASP A 199 17.65 -7.02 1.58
C ASP A 199 16.75 -5.88 2.04
N PHE A 200 15.45 -5.97 1.75
CA PHE A 200 14.48 -4.99 2.21
C PHE A 200 14.25 -5.10 3.72
N ILE A 201 14.19 -6.33 4.25
CA ILE A 201 14.10 -6.56 5.70
C ILE A 201 15.30 -5.98 6.43
N ASP A 202 16.51 -6.17 5.89
CA ASP A 202 17.73 -5.58 6.44
C ASP A 202 17.71 -4.04 6.33
N TYR A 203 17.22 -3.50 5.22
CA TYR A 203 16.97 -2.07 5.08
C TYR A 203 16.03 -1.53 6.18
N LEU A 204 14.93 -2.23 6.50
CA LEU A 204 13.99 -1.84 7.54
C LEU A 204 14.62 -1.80 8.94
N LYS A 205 15.66 -2.60 9.22
CA LYS A 205 16.37 -2.58 10.53
C LYS A 205 16.96 -1.20 10.84
N SER A 206 17.28 -0.40 9.82
CA SER A 206 17.80 0.96 9.99
C SER A 206 16.72 2.02 10.27
N LYS A 207 15.44 1.67 10.12
CA LYS A 207 14.30 2.61 10.16
C LYS A 207 13.68 2.72 11.55
N THR A 208 14.53 3.01 12.53
CA THR A 208 14.20 2.96 13.97
C THR A 208 13.12 3.94 14.44
N LYS A 209 12.75 4.94 13.63
CA LYS A 209 11.65 5.86 13.94
C LYS A 209 10.27 5.27 13.63
N LEU A 210 10.20 4.20 12.84
CA LEU A 210 8.95 3.50 12.54
C LEU A 210 8.69 2.39 13.55
N THR A 211 7.43 2.25 13.93
CA THR A 211 6.95 1.12 14.74
C THR A 211 6.61 -0.09 13.88
N GLY A 212 6.06 0.13 12.68
CA GLY A 212 5.71 -0.95 11.78
C GLY A 212 5.33 -0.47 10.38
N ALA A 213 5.12 -1.41 9.47
CA ALA A 213 4.61 -1.16 8.13
C ALA A 213 3.53 -2.18 7.77
N PHE A 214 2.45 -1.67 7.20
CA PHE A 214 1.39 -2.45 6.57
C PHE A 214 1.64 -2.48 5.07
N PHE A 215 1.64 -3.67 4.49
CA PHE A 215 1.75 -3.89 3.06
C PHE A 215 0.40 -4.42 2.59
N ASN A 216 -0.28 -3.62 1.78
CA ASN A 216 -1.58 -3.95 1.22
C ASN A 216 -1.40 -4.32 -0.25
N PHE A 217 -1.71 -5.57 -0.58
CA PHE A 217 -1.66 -6.09 -1.93
C PHE A 217 -3.08 -6.08 -2.48
N ILE A 218 -3.37 -5.14 -3.39
CA ILE A 218 -4.67 -5.14 -4.06
C ILE A 218 -4.65 -6.24 -5.13
N GLY A 219 -5.27 -7.35 -4.77
CA GLY A 219 -5.54 -8.45 -5.68
C GLY A 219 -6.50 -8.06 -6.81
N ASN A 220 -6.50 -8.86 -7.87
CA ASN A 220 -7.53 -8.84 -8.90
C ASN A 220 -8.40 -10.10 -8.79
N THR A 221 -9.36 -10.31 -9.70
CA THR A 221 -10.24 -11.50 -9.65
C THR A 221 -9.51 -12.84 -9.63
N SER A 222 -8.22 -12.87 -10.01
CA SER A 222 -7.39 -14.06 -10.10
C SER A 222 -6.28 -14.15 -9.02
N ILE A 223 -6.05 -13.06 -8.27
CA ILE A 223 -5.01 -13.01 -7.22
C ILE A 223 -5.69 -12.45 -5.97
N PRO A 224 -5.82 -13.21 -4.87
CA PRO A 224 -6.45 -12.69 -3.66
C PRO A 224 -5.69 -11.47 -3.13
N SER A 225 -6.43 -10.53 -2.54
CA SER A 225 -5.79 -9.46 -1.79
C SER A 225 -5.11 -10.05 -0.56
N GLU A 226 -3.82 -9.79 -0.42
CA GLU A 226 -3.06 -10.16 0.77
C GLU A 226 -2.75 -8.90 1.56
N ASN A 227 -2.74 -9.00 2.88
CA ASN A 227 -2.18 -7.96 3.72
C ASN A 227 -1.08 -8.55 4.57
N ARG A 228 0.00 -7.79 4.76
CA ARG A 228 1.09 -8.16 5.64
C ARG A 228 1.41 -7.02 6.59
N TYR A 229 1.65 -7.36 7.84
CA TYR A 229 2.15 -6.44 8.83
C TYR A 229 3.56 -6.85 9.22
N VAL A 230 4.47 -5.88 9.23
CA VAL A 230 5.83 -6.08 9.73
C VAL A 230 6.06 -5.12 10.87
N LYS A 231 6.38 -5.67 12.05
CA LYS A 231 6.82 -4.88 13.19
C LYS A 231 8.27 -4.48 12.99
N ILE A 232 8.54 -3.18 12.94
CA ILE A 232 9.89 -2.65 12.71
C ILE A 232 10.58 -2.51 14.07
N SER A 233 11.13 -3.61 14.55
CA SER A 233 12.06 -3.62 15.69
C SER A 233 13.23 -4.54 15.38
N LYS A 234 14.42 -4.21 15.88
CA LYS A 234 15.62 -5.03 15.66
C LYS A 234 15.42 -6.47 16.13
N GLU A 235 14.76 -6.65 17.28
CA GLU A 235 14.41 -7.97 17.82
C GLU A 235 13.51 -8.75 16.87
N ASN A 236 12.42 -8.14 16.36
CA ASN A 236 11.48 -8.80 15.45
C ASN A 236 12.17 -9.14 14.12
N LEU A 237 12.85 -8.17 13.50
CA LEU A 237 13.47 -8.33 12.18
C LEU A 237 14.70 -9.25 12.19
N ASN A 238 15.32 -9.51 13.34
CA ASN A 238 16.40 -10.51 13.45
C ASN A 238 15.88 -11.95 13.44
N ASN A 239 14.61 -12.15 13.79
CA ASN A 239 13.99 -13.48 13.73
C ASN A 239 13.53 -13.85 12.32
N TYR A 240 13.67 -12.93 11.35
CA TYR A 240 13.38 -13.20 9.96
C TYR A 240 14.53 -14.03 9.39
N SER A 241 14.22 -15.25 9.00
CA SER A 241 15.14 -16.14 8.30
C SER A 241 14.68 -16.33 6.87
N VAL A 242 15.57 -16.69 5.94
CA VAL A 242 15.12 -17.15 4.62
C VAL A 242 14.35 -18.45 4.83
N ASP A 243 13.05 -18.41 4.61
CA ASP A 243 12.18 -19.58 4.64
C ASP A 243 11.49 -19.73 3.29
N ASN A 244 11.15 -20.97 2.92
CA ASN A 244 10.56 -21.25 1.60
C ASN A 244 9.13 -20.72 1.44
N ILE A 245 8.58 -19.97 2.40
CA ILE A 245 7.15 -19.64 2.47
C ILE A 245 6.91 -18.13 2.43
N LEU A 246 7.77 -17.29 3.02
CA LEU A 246 7.48 -15.87 3.25
C LEU A 246 8.65 -14.90 3.04
N THR A 247 9.90 -15.38 3.05
CA THR A 247 11.13 -14.56 2.97
C THR A 247 12.20 -15.20 2.09
N PHE A 248 12.69 -14.46 1.09
CA PHE A 248 13.59 -14.94 0.05
C PHE A 248 14.83 -14.06 -0.07
N ASP A 249 15.95 -14.66 -0.48
CA ASP A 249 17.10 -13.92 -1.00
C ASP A 249 16.88 -13.64 -2.50
N CYS A 250 16.32 -12.48 -2.81
CA CYS A 250 15.97 -12.09 -4.18
C CYS A 250 17.19 -11.91 -5.10
N ASN A 251 18.38 -11.72 -4.53
CA ASN A 251 19.62 -11.65 -5.32
C ASN A 251 20.12 -13.04 -5.75
N LYS A 252 19.78 -14.07 -4.99
CA LYS A 252 20.12 -15.48 -5.29
C LYS A 252 18.99 -16.25 -5.94
N THR A 253 17.77 -15.74 -5.87
CA THR A 253 16.57 -16.40 -6.41
C THR A 253 16.28 -15.89 -7.82
N LYS A 254 16.00 -16.81 -8.74
CA LYS A 254 15.57 -16.43 -10.08
C LYS A 254 14.14 -15.88 -10.03
N ILE A 255 14.00 -14.60 -10.33
CA ILE A 255 12.72 -13.90 -10.42
C ILE A 255 12.24 -13.88 -11.87
N TYR A 256 10.95 -14.12 -12.06
CA TYR A 256 10.26 -14.06 -13.33
C TYR A 256 9.38 -12.81 -13.37
N ASP A 257 9.64 -11.96 -14.36
CA ASP A 257 8.92 -10.71 -14.59
C ASP A 257 7.87 -10.86 -15.70
N TYR A 258 6.84 -10.01 -15.66
CA TYR A 258 5.84 -9.93 -16.74
C TYR A 258 6.24 -8.87 -17.75
N GLU A 259 6.87 -9.31 -18.84
CA GLU A 259 7.32 -8.44 -19.92
C GLU A 259 6.31 -8.27 -21.06
N ASN A 260 5.24 -9.08 -21.04
CA ASN A 260 4.24 -9.07 -22.08
C ASN A 260 3.32 -7.83 -21.99
N PRO A 261 2.92 -7.25 -23.15
CA PRO A 261 1.93 -6.18 -23.19
C PRO A 261 0.64 -6.57 -22.48
N GLN A 262 0.06 -5.63 -21.74
CA GLN A 262 -1.25 -5.82 -21.14
C GLN A 262 -2.31 -5.49 -22.17
N SER A 263 -3.17 -6.44 -22.49
CA SER A 263 -4.31 -6.22 -23.37
C SER A 263 -5.50 -5.69 -22.58
N ILE A 264 -6.10 -4.61 -23.06
CA ILE A 264 -7.36 -4.10 -22.55
C ILE A 264 -8.40 -4.16 -23.66
N THR A 265 -9.54 -4.75 -23.34
CA THR A 265 -10.74 -4.70 -24.16
C THR A 265 -11.80 -3.91 -23.43
N ALA A 266 -12.35 -2.89 -24.09
CA ALA A 266 -13.43 -2.07 -23.55
C ALA A 266 -14.69 -2.19 -24.41
N TYR A 267 -15.82 -2.30 -23.74
CA TYR A 267 -17.15 -2.26 -24.33
C TYR A 267 -17.83 -0.97 -23.91
N PHE A 268 -18.37 -0.25 -24.89
CA PHE A 268 -19.19 0.93 -24.68
C PHE A 268 -20.53 0.73 -25.37
N GLU A 269 -21.59 1.18 -24.72
CA GLU A 269 -22.97 1.06 -25.21
C GLU A 269 -23.71 2.36 -24.98
N ASN A 270 -24.58 2.69 -25.91
CA ASN A 270 -25.42 3.87 -25.84
C ASN A 270 -26.64 3.58 -24.93
N LYS A 271 -26.61 4.05 -23.68
CA LYS A 271 -27.68 3.79 -22.69
C LYS A 271 -29.02 4.49 -22.98
N THR A 272 -29.12 5.20 -24.10
CA THR A 272 -30.21 6.13 -24.44
C THR A 272 -30.94 5.76 -25.73
N LYS A 273 -30.66 4.60 -26.33
CA LYS A 273 -31.42 4.01 -27.43
C LYS A 273 -32.03 2.68 -27.01
#